data_AF-E2AXS9-F1
#
_entry.id   AF-E2AXS9-F1
#
_cell.length_a   1.000
_cell.length_b   1.000
_cell.length_c   1.000
_cell.angle_alpha   90.00
_cell.angle_beta   90.00
_cell.angle_gamma   90.00
#
_symmetry.space_group_name_H-M   'P 1'
#
loop_
_entity.id
_entity.type
_entity.pdbx_description
1 polymer ?
#
loop_
_entity_poly.entity_id
_entity_poly.type
_entity_poly.pdbx_seq_one_letter_code
_entity_poly.pdbx_strand_id
1 'polypeptide(L)'
;MPCEIPARIHDRYILHSRPRAAWATLKWNEEDNFATAFSRENVDSDKSSSSQAANALLLLPPQTEDQKVMYESFVPACPIK
;
A
#
# COMPACT_ATOMS: atom_id res chain seq x y z
N MET A 1 0.47 2.09 -19.84
CA MET A 1 1.18 1.89 -18.55
C MET A 1 0.31 2.50 -17.47
N PRO A 2 -0.06 1.78 -16.40
CA PRO A 2 -0.66 2.42 -15.23
C PRO A 2 0.31 3.50 -14.72
N CYS A 3 -0.20 4.68 -14.36
CA CYS A 3 0.65 5.70 -13.74
C CYS A 3 0.92 5.29 -12.30
N GLU A 4 2.15 4.85 -12.02
CA GLU A 4 2.61 4.58 -10.65
C GLU A 4 3.01 5.89 -9.97
N ILE A 5 2.49 6.14 -8.77
CA ILE A 5 2.88 7.28 -7.94
C ILE A 5 3.51 6.79 -6.64
N PRO A 6 4.53 7.49 -6.10
CA PRO A 6 5.06 7.17 -4.78
C PRO A 6 4.03 7.52 -3.70
N ALA A 7 3.76 6.58 -2.81
CA ALA A 7 2.90 6.77 -1.65
C ALA A 7 3.58 6.31 -0.37
N ARG A 8 3.45 7.08 0.71
CA ARG A 8 3.97 6.74 2.03
C ARG A 8 2.99 5.83 2.75
N ILE A 9 3.47 4.71 3.25
CA ILE A 9 2.69 3.83 4.12
C ILE A 9 2.41 4.55 5.45
N HIS A 10 1.14 4.61 5.86
CA HIS A 10 0.76 5.18 7.15
C HIS A 10 1.08 4.24 8.33
N ASP A 11 0.79 2.95 8.17
CA ASP A 11 0.93 1.96 9.23
C ASP A 11 2.09 1.00 8.93
N ARG A 12 1.78 -0.29 8.70
CA ARG A 12 2.75 -1.33 8.38
C ARG A 12 2.10 -2.42 7.53
N TYR A 13 2.84 -3.03 6.62
CA TYR A 13 2.39 -4.20 5.86
C TYR A 13 3.22 -5.42 6.24
N ILE A 14 2.54 -6.55 6.46
CA ILE A 14 3.22 -7.85 6.53
C ILE A 14 3.53 -8.25 5.08
N LEU A 15 4.82 -8.37 4.77
CA LEU A 15 5.27 -8.77 3.45
C LEU A 15 5.05 -10.28 3.26
N HIS A 16 4.77 -10.68 2.02
CA HIS A 16 4.62 -12.08 1.65
C HIS A 16 5.88 -12.57 0.93
N SER A 17 6.09 -13.88 0.83
CA SER A 17 7.18 -14.48 0.04
C SER A 17 7.17 -14.12 -1.46
N ARG A 18 6.12 -13.47 -1.95
CA ARG A 18 5.95 -13.03 -3.33
C ARG A 18 5.55 -11.54 -3.32
N PRO A 19 5.92 -10.76 -4.36
CA PRO A 19 5.36 -9.43 -4.52
C PRO A 19 3.84 -9.50 -4.52
N ARG A 20 3.18 -8.55 -3.85
CA ARG A 20 1.70 -8.49 -3.77
C ARG A 20 1.21 -7.07 -4.04
N ALA A 21 0.05 -6.99 -4.67
CA ALA A 21 -0.73 -5.76 -4.71
C ALA A 21 -1.71 -5.76 -3.54
N ALA A 22 -1.80 -4.66 -2.80
CA ALA A 22 -2.73 -4.50 -1.68
C ALA A 22 -3.67 -3.31 -1.94
N TRP A 23 -4.95 -3.48 -1.62
CA TRP A 23 -5.93 -2.40 -1.68
C TRP A 23 -5.60 -1.30 -0.67
N ALA A 24 -5.60 -0.06 -1.14
CA ALA A 24 -5.33 1.10 -0.31
C ALA A 24 -6.21 2.29 -0.68
N THR A 25 -6.40 3.16 0.31
CA THR A 25 -6.94 4.50 0.12
C THR A 25 -5.78 5.49 0.23
N LEU A 26 -5.43 6.10 -0.89
CA LEU A 26 -4.53 7.24 -0.95
C LEU A 26 -5.27 8.50 -0.52
N LYS A 27 -4.67 9.27 0.37
CA LYS A 27 -5.11 10.61 0.76
C LYS A 27 -3.95 11.58 0.65
N TRP A 28 -4.25 12.79 0.22
CA TRP A 28 -3.34 13.92 0.26
C TRP A 28 -3.75 14.84 1.40
N ASN A 29 -2.80 15.29 2.20
CA ASN A 29 -2.98 16.41 3.10
C ASN A 29 -2.45 17.69 2.42
N GLU A 30 -2.74 18.85 3.01
CA GLU A 30 -2.28 20.13 2.47
C GLU A 30 -0.80 20.42 2.80
N GLU A 31 -0.24 19.70 3.76
CA GLU A 31 1.12 19.93 4.28
C GLU A 31 2.19 19.13 3.52
N ASP A 32 1.88 17.90 3.09
CA ASP A 32 2.82 17.03 2.40
C ASP A 32 2.63 17.07 0.88
N ASN A 33 3.76 17.02 0.17
CA ASN A 33 3.77 16.90 -1.30
C ASN A 33 3.65 15.45 -1.79
N PHE A 34 3.20 14.52 -0.94
CA PHE A 34 3.11 13.10 -1.26
C PHE A 34 1.79 12.48 -0.80
N ALA A 35 1.37 11.41 -1.47
CA ALA A 35 0.21 10.64 -1.08
C ALA A 35 0.52 9.80 0.16
N THR A 36 -0.38 9.77 1.13
CA THR A 36 -0.33 8.81 2.24
C THR A 36 -1.30 7.67 1.97
N ALA A 37 -0.81 6.44 2.08
CA ALA A 37 -1.55 5.23 1.82
C ALA A 37 -2.08 4.61 3.11
N PHE A 38 -3.40 4.52 3.21
CA PHE A 38 -4.11 3.90 4.30
C PHE A 38 -4.67 2.55 3.87
N SER A 39 -4.40 1.51 4.64
CA SER A 39 -4.98 0.17 4.48
C SER A 39 -5.89 -0.13 5.65
N ARG A 40 -7.09 -0.64 5.37
CA ARG A 40 -8.03 -1.04 6.42
C ARG A 40 -7.64 -2.33 7.14
N GLU A 41 -6.96 -3.26 6.46
CA GLU A 41 -6.75 -4.61 6.98
C GLU A 41 -5.32 -5.10 6.71
N ASN A 42 -4.36 -4.51 7.42
CA ASN A 42 -2.92 -4.83 7.37
C ASN A 42 -2.53 -6.25 7.84
N VAL A 43 -3.50 -7.14 8.02
CA VAL A 43 -3.29 -8.49 8.56
C VAL A 43 -3.66 -9.57 7.55
N ASP A 44 -4.64 -9.33 6.67
CA ASP A 44 -5.05 -10.27 5.61
C ASP A 44 -5.51 -9.52 4.36
N SER A 45 -4.59 -9.31 3.41
CA SER A 45 -4.89 -8.71 2.09
C SER A 45 -5.94 -9.45 1.25
N ASP A 46 -6.31 -10.69 1.65
CA ASP A 46 -7.19 -11.58 0.90
C ASP A 46 -8.68 -11.43 1.28
N LYS A 47 -9.03 -10.54 2.23
CA LYS A 47 -10.43 -10.25 2.61
C LYS A 47 -11.06 -9.25 1.65
N SER A 48 -12.26 -9.55 1.14
CA SER A 48 -13.00 -8.71 0.17
C SER A 48 -13.37 -7.32 0.71
N SER A 49 -13.52 -7.18 2.04
CA SER A 49 -13.74 -5.92 2.74
C SER A 49 -12.61 -4.90 2.54
N SER A 50 -11.39 -5.36 2.22
CA SER A 50 -10.23 -4.50 1.98
C SER A 50 -10.36 -3.59 0.75
N SER A 51 -11.21 -3.98 -0.22
CA SER A 51 -11.45 -3.20 -1.44
C SER A 51 -12.47 -2.06 -1.26
N GLN A 52 -13.26 -2.09 -0.18
CA GLN A 52 -14.33 -1.11 0.02
C GLN A 52 -13.73 0.27 0.36
N ALA A 53 -13.95 1.23 -0.53
CA ALA A 53 -13.37 2.59 -0.51
C ALA A 53 -11.87 2.68 -0.84
N ALA A 54 -11.29 1.61 -1.40
CA ALA A 54 -9.94 1.69 -1.97
C ALA A 54 -9.97 2.47 -3.28
N ASN A 55 -8.98 3.34 -3.48
CA ASN A 55 -8.80 4.14 -4.70
C ASN A 55 -7.45 3.85 -5.39
N ALA A 56 -6.65 2.93 -4.84
CA ALA A 56 -5.38 2.51 -5.40
C ALA A 56 -5.00 1.09 -4.98
N LEU A 57 -4.01 0.54 -5.69
CA LEU A 57 -3.28 -0.66 -5.31
C LEU A 57 -1.84 -0.27 -4.95
N LEU A 58 -1.38 -0.62 -3.75
CA LEU A 58 0.03 -0.53 -3.39
C LEU A 58 0.77 -1.75 -3.88
N LEU A 59 1.93 -1.53 -4.50
CA LEU A 59 2.82 -2.58 -4.96
C LEU A 59 3.86 -2.87 -3.87
N LEU A 60 3.70 -3.99 -3.19
CA LEU A 60 4.58 -4.41 -2.10
C LEU A 60 5.65 -5.39 -2.63
N PRO A 61 6.92 -5.21 -2.21
CA PRO A 61 7.98 -6.14 -2.54
C PRO A 61 7.78 -7.49 -1.83
N PRO A 62 8.48 -8.55 -2.28
CA PRO A 62 8.53 -9.79 -1.51
C PRO A 62 9.30 -9.56 -0.20
N GLN A 63 8.96 -10.34 0.83
CA GLN A 63 9.71 -10.37 2.08
C GLN A 63 11.12 -10.93 1.85
N THR A 64 12.06 -10.47 2.66
CA THR A 64 13.41 -11.05 2.77
C THR A 64 13.58 -11.68 4.15
N GLU A 65 14.70 -12.39 4.39
CA GLU A 65 14.99 -12.94 5.73
C GLU A 65 15.03 -11.84 6.80
N ASP A 66 15.58 -10.68 6.43
CA ASP A 66 15.74 -9.51 7.30
C ASP A 66 14.49 -8.62 7.37
N GLN A 67 13.61 -8.67 6.37
CA GLN A 67 12.45 -7.79 6.26
C GLN A 67 11.16 -8.55 5.97
N LYS A 68 10.43 -8.84 7.04
CA LYS A 68 9.09 -9.48 7.00
C LYS A 68 7.94 -8.48 7.13
N VAL A 69 8.22 -7.30 7.65
CA VAL A 69 7.25 -6.23 7.86
C VAL A 69 7.84 -4.95 7.28
N MET A 70 7.01 -4.22 6.55
CA MET A 70 7.36 -2.94 5.98
C MET A 70 6.60 -1.85 6.73
N TYR A 71 7.34 -0.94 7.37
CA TYR A 71 6.79 0.18 8.12
C TYR A 71 6.64 1.41 7.22
N GLU A 72 6.50 2.59 7.82
CA GLU A 72 6.45 3.88 7.12
C GLU A 72 7.62 4.04 6.13
N SER A 73 7.29 3.82 4.85
CA SER A 73 8.21 3.87 3.73
C SER A 73 7.43 4.21 2.46
N PHE A 74 8.15 4.64 1.43
CA PHE A 74 7.56 4.95 0.14
C PHE A 74 7.49 3.70 -0.74
N VAL A 75 6.30 3.47 -1.30
CA VAL A 75 6.06 2.39 -2.26
C VAL A 75 5.36 2.91 -3.50
N PRO A 76 5.50 2.21 -4.64
CA PRO A 76 4.68 2.49 -5.80
C PRO A 76 3.21 2.18 -5.49
N ALA A 77 2.32 3.08 -5.91
CA ALA A 77 0.88 2.91 -5.87
C ALA A 77 0.28 3.14 -7.26
N CYS A 78 -0.66 2.29 -7.65
CA CYS A 78 -1.43 2.39 -8.89
C CYS A 78 -2.84 2.89 -8.56
N PRO A 79 -3.17 4.16 -8.83
CA PRO A 79 -4.54 4.67 -8.67
C PRO A 79 -5.51 3.93 -9.60
N ILE A 80 -6.71 3.67 -9.08
CA ILE A 80 -7.80 3.03 -9.83
C ILE A 80 -8.84 4.10 -10.14
N LYS A 81 -9.22 4.19 -11.41
CA LYS A 81 -10.25 5.11 -11.93
C LYS A 81 -11.62 4.46 -11.89
#